data_AF-A0A3R8JYE1-F1
#
_entry.id   AF-A0A3R8JYE1-F1
#
_cell.length_a   1.000
_cell.length_b   1.000
_cell.length_c   1.000
_cell.angle_alpha   90.00
_cell.angle_beta   90.00
_cell.angle_gamma   90.00
#
_symmetry.space_group_name_H-M   'P 1'
#
loop_
_entity.id
_entity.type
_entity.pdbx_description
1 polymer ?
#
loop_
_entity_poly.entity_id
_entity_poly.type
_entity_poly.pdbx_seq_one_letter_code
_entity_poly.pdbx_strand_id
1 'polypeptide(L)'
;MAETHGYHPVFSDLAAESILALPRRKQRIVMDRAYELARWPFIRSDYIITDTNGRPIEHLLVDGIIFSYWVDHGERLVMFTEIDIAE
;
A
#
# COMPACT_ATOMS: atom_id res chain seq x y z
N MET A 1 -23.26 -8.32 13.80
CA MET A 1 -22.61 -7.91 12.54
C MET A 1 -21.16 -8.34 12.69
N ALA A 2 -20.70 -9.31 11.90
CA ALA A 2 -19.34 -9.84 12.05
C ALA A 2 -18.35 -8.73 11.72
N GLU A 3 -17.48 -8.38 12.66
CA GLU A 3 -16.31 -7.56 12.37
C GLU A 3 -15.50 -8.30 11.30
N THR A 4 -15.51 -7.79 10.08
CA THR A 4 -14.52 -8.18 9.07
C THR A 4 -13.16 -7.77 9.65
N HIS A 5 -12.44 -8.73 10.21
CA HIS A 5 -11.06 -8.56 10.64
C HIS A 5 -10.17 -8.55 9.37
N GLY A 6 -10.39 -7.56 8.50
CA GLY A 6 -9.63 -7.35 7.27
C GLY A 6 -8.22 -6.87 7.58
N TYR A 7 -7.36 -6.83 6.57
CA TYR A 7 -6.02 -6.30 6.78
C TYR A 7 -6.08 -4.79 7.01
N HIS A 8 -5.10 -4.29 7.75
CA HIS A 8 -4.96 -2.87 8.02
C HIS A 8 -3.76 -2.29 7.27
N PRO A 9 -3.90 -1.11 6.64
CA PRO A 9 -2.78 -0.44 6.01
C PRO A 9 -1.84 0.13 7.07
N VAL A 10 -0.54 -0.10 6.91
CA VAL A 10 0.53 0.53 7.69
C VAL A 10 1.50 1.17 6.70
N PHE A 11 2.01 2.35 7.02
CA PHE A 11 2.89 3.12 6.14
C PHE A 11 4.27 3.22 6.76
N SER A 12 5.30 2.99 5.96
CA SER A 12 6.67 3.37 6.30
C SER A 12 6.78 4.90 6.43
N ASP A 13 7.87 5.36 7.03
CA ASP A 13 8.17 6.79 7.09
C ASP A 13 8.23 7.41 5.69
N LEU A 14 8.88 6.73 4.73
CA LEU A 14 8.97 7.17 3.34
C LEU A 14 7.60 7.29 2.67
N ALA A 15 6.75 6.27 2.81
CA ALA A 15 5.39 6.30 2.24
C ALA A 15 4.54 7.41 2.88
N ALA A 16 4.65 7.60 4.20
CA ALA A 16 3.95 8.66 4.91
C ALA A 16 4.41 10.05 4.46
N GLU A 17 5.72 10.27 4.30
CA GLU A 17 6.28 11.52 3.76
C GLU A 17 5.76 11.83 2.36
N SER A 18 5.76 10.83 1.46
CA SER A 18 5.21 10.97 0.10
C SER A 18 3.73 11.38 0.13
N ILE A 19 2.91 10.76 0.98
CA ILE A 19 1.50 11.14 1.13
C ILE A 19 1.40 12.59 1.63
N LEU A 20 2.11 12.94 2.70
CA LEU A 20 2.01 14.25 3.33
C LEU A 20 2.44 15.40 2.40
N ALA A 21 3.35 15.14 1.46
CA ALA A 21 3.77 16.10 0.43
C ALA A 21 2.69 16.42 -0.62
N LEU A 22 1.63 15.60 -0.73
CA LEU A 22 0.57 15.80 -1.71
C LEU A 22 -0.46 16.87 -1.28
N PRO A 23 -1.15 17.53 -2.23
CA PRO A 23 -2.34 18.32 -1.91
C PRO A 23 -3.41 17.48 -1.20
N ARG A 24 -4.16 18.07 -0.27
CA ARG A 24 -5.19 17.40 0.56
C ARG A 24 -6.13 16.47 -0.22
N ARG A 25 -6.55 16.87 -1.42
CA ARG A 25 -7.44 16.04 -2.27
C ARG A 25 -6.74 14.76 -2.74
N LYS A 26 -5.46 14.86 -3.16
CA LYS A 26 -4.65 13.71 -3.57
C LYS A 26 -4.31 12.83 -2.37
N GLN A 27 -4.00 13.40 -1.21
CA GLN A 27 -3.84 12.64 0.05
C GLN A 27 -5.04 11.72 0.28
N ARG A 28 -6.27 12.26 0.21
CA ARG A 28 -7.48 11.47 0.43
C ARG A 28 -7.62 10.33 -0.58
N ILE A 29 -7.37 10.59 -1.86
CA ILE A 29 -7.44 9.56 -2.91
C ILE A 29 -6.44 8.43 -2.64
N VAL A 30 -5.18 8.78 -2.33
CA VAL A 30 -4.13 7.79 -2.01
C VAL A 30 -4.53 6.96 -0.79
N MET A 31 -5.00 7.61 0.28
CA MET A 31 -5.44 6.90 1.48
C MET A 31 -6.62 5.97 1.18
N ASP A 32 -7.65 6.44 0.47
CA ASP A 32 -8.82 5.63 0.12
C ASP A 32 -8.40 4.37 -0.66
N ARG A 33 -7.44 4.50 -1.60
CA ARG A 33 -6.89 3.37 -2.36
C ARG A 33 -6.03 2.44 -1.52
N ALA A 34 -5.20 2.96 -0.62
CA ALA A 34 -4.43 2.12 0.31
C ALA A 34 -5.35 1.29 1.21
N TYR A 35 -6.43 1.88 1.74
CA TYR A 35 -7.45 1.17 2.52
C TYR A 35 -8.22 0.14 1.67
N GLU A 36 -8.49 0.44 0.41
CA GLU A 36 -9.11 -0.51 -0.49
C GLU A 36 -8.21 -1.71 -0.79
N LEU A 37 -6.93 -1.46 -1.06
CA LEU A 37 -5.93 -2.51 -1.27
C LEU A 37 -5.77 -3.39 -0.01
N ALA A 38 -5.79 -2.79 1.18
CA ALA A 38 -5.78 -3.56 2.43
C ALA A 38 -7.02 -4.45 2.61
N ARG A 39 -8.16 -4.12 1.99
CA ARG A 39 -9.32 -5.04 1.98
C ARG A 39 -9.10 -6.25 1.07
N TRP A 40 -8.26 -6.12 0.05
CA TRP A 40 -8.01 -7.14 -0.97
C TRP A 40 -6.50 -7.27 -1.27
N PRO A 41 -5.68 -7.69 -0.30
CA PRO A 41 -4.22 -7.59 -0.39
C PRO A 41 -3.56 -8.63 -1.32
N PHE A 42 -4.35 -9.53 -1.90
CA PHE A 42 -3.88 -10.58 -2.81
C PHE A 42 -4.30 -10.32 -4.26
N ILE A 43 -4.57 -9.06 -4.60
CA ILE A 43 -4.72 -8.65 -5.99
C ILE A 43 -3.38 -8.89 -6.69
N ARG A 44 -3.44 -9.36 -7.94
CA ARG A 44 -2.24 -9.57 -8.74
C ARG A 44 -1.51 -8.24 -8.96
N SER A 45 -0.30 -8.13 -8.44
CA SER A 45 0.61 -7.01 -8.67
C SER A 45 1.22 -7.03 -10.08
N ASP A 46 1.70 -5.88 -10.54
CA ASP A 46 2.30 -5.72 -11.86
C ASP A 46 3.67 -6.41 -11.94
N TYR A 47 4.46 -6.27 -10.87
CA TYR A 47 5.73 -6.95 -10.69
C TYR A 47 6.09 -7.06 -9.20
N ILE A 48 7.08 -7.92 -8.90
CA ILE A 48 7.57 -8.19 -7.55
C ILE A 48 9.08 -8.02 -7.53
N ILE A 49 9.60 -7.30 -6.53
CA ILE A 49 11.04 -7.14 -6.28
C ILE A 49 11.34 -7.63 -4.87
N THR A 50 12.42 -8.37 -4.68
CA THR A 50 12.87 -8.76 -3.35
C THR A 50 13.72 -7.66 -2.73
N ASP A 51 13.38 -7.23 -1.52
CA ASP A 51 14.18 -6.24 -0.78
C ASP A 51 15.49 -6.83 -0.23
N THR A 52 16.31 -5.99 0.39
CA THR A 52 17.60 -6.40 1.00
C THR A 52 17.44 -7.37 2.17
N ASN A 53 16.24 -7.48 2.75
CA ASN A 53 15.91 -8.40 3.84
C ASN A 53 15.29 -9.71 3.33
N GLY A 54 15.19 -9.90 2.01
CA GLY A 54 14.58 -11.08 1.40
C GLY A 54 13.05 -11.04 1.34
N ARG A 55 12.42 -9.90 1.64
CA ARG A 55 10.96 -9.75 1.59
C ARG A 55 10.49 -9.51 0.15
N PRO A 56 9.46 -10.20 -0.33
CA PRO A 56 8.84 -9.89 -1.62
C PRO A 56 8.03 -8.60 -1.50
N ILE A 57 8.46 -7.56 -2.22
CA ILE A 57 7.74 -6.30 -2.36
C ILE A 57 6.93 -6.34 -3.65
N GLU A 58 5.62 -6.27 -3.50
CA GLU A 58 4.67 -6.16 -4.58
C GLU A 58 4.57 -4.70 -5.04
N HIS A 59 4.52 -4.49 -6.36
CA HIS A 59 4.31 -3.18 -6.95
C HIS A 59 3.03 -3.20 -7.77
N LEU A 60 2.11 -2.28 -7.45
CA LEU A 60 0.82 -2.17 -8.12
C LEU A 60 0.56 -0.72 -8.55
N LEU A 61 0.34 -0.52 -9.85
CA LEU A 61 -0.12 0.72 -10.44
C LEU A 61 -1.65 0.73 -10.51
N VAL A 62 -2.28 1.66 -9.78
CA VAL A 62 -3.73 1.87 -9.83
C VAL A 62 -4.05 3.35 -9.80
N ASP A 63 -4.90 3.80 -10.74
CA ASP A 63 -5.33 5.20 -10.85
C ASP A 63 -4.17 6.22 -10.88
N GLY A 64 -3.04 5.86 -11.51
CA GLY A 64 -1.85 6.70 -11.57
C GLY A 64 -1.07 6.77 -10.25
N ILE A 65 -1.28 5.82 -9.33
CA ILE A 65 -0.54 5.70 -8.07
C ILE A 65 0.17 4.35 -8.07
N ILE A 66 1.47 4.35 -7.81
CA ILE A 66 2.26 3.14 -7.62
C ILE A 66 2.34 2.88 -6.12
N PHE A 67 1.82 1.73 -5.69
CA PHE A 67 1.98 1.23 -4.33
C PHE A 67 3.04 0.14 -4.31
N SER A 68 4.10 0.34 -3.53
CA SER A 68 5.08 -0.69 -3.19
C SER A 68 4.74 -1.22 -1.80
N TYR A 69 4.45 -2.51 -1.67
CA TYR A 69 3.96 -3.07 -0.40
C TYR A 69 4.30 -4.53 -0.20
N TRP A 70 4.19 -5.00 1.05
CA TRP A 70 4.19 -6.42 1.38
C TRP A 70 3.11 -6.72 2.42
N VAL A 71 2.71 -7.98 2.48
CA VAL A 71 1.58 -8.43 3.30
C VAL A 71 2.09 -9.29 4.46
N ASP A 72 1.77 -8.90 5.68
CA ASP A 72 1.93 -9.78 6.85
C ASP A 72 0.61 -10.49 7.13
N HIS A 73 0.57 -11.80 6.87
CA HIS A 73 -0.63 -12.57 7.18
C HIS A 73 -0.82 -12.83 8.68
N GLY A 74 0.28 -12.94 9.44
CA GLY A 74 0.24 -13.18 10.88
C GLY A 74 -0.35 -12.00 11.63
N GLU A 75 0.09 -10.79 11.28
CA GLU A 75 -0.37 -9.53 11.87
C GLU A 75 -1.57 -8.90 11.14
N ARG A 76 -2.01 -9.50 10.03
CA ARG A 76 -3.07 -8.96 9.16
C ARG A 76 -2.83 -7.49 8.79
N LEU A 77 -1.63 -7.18 8.33
CA LEU A 77 -1.28 -5.84 7.85
C LEU A 77 -0.80 -5.84 6.40
N VAL A 78 -1.01 -4.71 5.73
CA VAL A 78 -0.39 -4.38 4.46
C VAL A 78 0.57 -3.23 4.74
N MET A 79 1.88 -3.51 4.66
CA MET A 79 2.91 -2.50 4.86
C MET A 79 3.24 -1.85 3.52
N PHE A 80 2.85 -0.60 3.37
CA PHE A 80 3.24 0.26 2.26
C PHE A 80 4.64 0.82 2.52
N THR A 81 5.61 0.40 1.71
CA THR A 81 7.01 0.82 1.84
C THR A 81 7.32 2.09 1.08
N GLU A 82 6.64 2.30 -0.05
CA GLU A 82 6.81 3.47 -0.92
C GLU A 82 5.50 3.74 -1.69
N ILE A 83 5.24 5.01 -1.97
CA ILE A 83 4.08 5.47 -2.73
C ILE A 83 4.53 6.56 -3.68
N ASP A 84 4.29 6.35 -4.97
CA ASP A 84 4.59 7.29 -6.04
C ASP A 84 3.36 7.66 -6.86
N ILE A 85 3.38 8.84 -7.45
CA ILE A 85 2.36 9.30 -8.41
C ILE A 85 2.97 9.18 -9.81
N ALA A 86 2.38 8.35 -10.66
CA ALA A 86 2.71 8.29 -12.07
C ALA A 86 2.19 9.57 -12.76
N GLU A 87 3.07 10.36 -13.36
CA GLU A 87 2.74 11.56 -14.13
C GLU A 87 2.05 11.25 -15.47
#